data_AF-A0A060X8C0-F1
#
_entry.id   AF-A0A060X8C0-F1
#
_cell.length_a   1.000
_cell.length_b   1.000
_cell.length_c   1.000
_cell.angle_alpha   90.00
_cell.angle_beta   90.00
_cell.angle_gamma   90.00
#
_symmetry.space_group_name_H-M   'P 1'
#
loop_
_entity.id
_entity.type
_entity.pdbx_description
1 polymer ?
#
loop_
_entity_poly.entity_id
_entity_poly.type
_entity_poly.pdbx_seq_one_letter_code
_entity_poly.pdbx_strand_id
1 'polypeptide(L)'
;MNLDDLTRRGLYLSDIPLHDATRDLVLLGEQFREEYKLTQELEILTDRLQHTLRALEDEKKKTDRLLYSVLPPSVANELRHKRPVPAKRYDNVTILFSGIVGFNAFCSKHASAEGAIKIVNLLNDVYTRFDILTDSRKNPYVYKV
;
A
#
# COMPACT_ATOMS: atom_id res chain seq x y z
N MET A 1 25.15 39.50 8.11
CA MET A 1 26.53 39.31 7.65
C MET A 1 26.95 37.94 8.13
N ASN A 2 27.15 37.00 7.22
CA ASN A 2 27.53 35.62 7.53
C ASN A 2 29.00 35.38 7.11
N LEU A 3 29.54 34.17 7.29
CA LEU A 3 30.93 33.88 6.88
C LEU A 3 31.11 33.96 5.35
N ASP A 4 30.08 33.62 4.57
CA ASP A 4 30.11 33.78 3.11
C ASP A 4 30.25 35.27 2.70
N ASP A 5 29.57 36.18 3.41
CA ASP A 5 29.59 37.62 3.16
C ASP A 5 30.96 38.23 3.51
N LEU A 6 31.59 37.77 4.58
CA LEU A 6 32.96 38.12 4.95
C LEU A 6 33.94 37.70 3.85
N THR A 7 33.84 36.44 3.43
CA THR A 7 34.68 35.87 2.38
C THR A 7 34.50 36.60 1.04
N ARG A 8 33.26 36.96 0.67
CA ARG A 8 32.94 37.77 -0.53
C ARG A 8 33.52 39.19 -0.47
N ARG A 9 33.72 39.74 0.72
CA ARG A 9 34.33 41.05 0.94
C ARG A 9 35.86 40.96 1.13
N GLY A 10 36.45 39.77 1.04
CA GLY A 10 37.87 39.55 1.27
C GLY A 10 38.31 39.70 2.72
N LEU A 11 37.36 39.62 3.66
CA LEU A 11 37.60 39.72 5.10
C LEU A 11 37.55 38.32 5.72
N TYR A 12 38.37 38.10 6.73
CA TYR A 12 38.41 36.87 7.51
C TYR A 12 37.81 37.08 8.90
N LEU A 13 37.36 36.00 9.52
CA LEU A 13 36.88 36.04 10.91
C LEU A 13 37.97 36.51 11.89
N SER A 14 39.25 36.33 11.55
CA SER A 14 40.40 36.85 12.32
C SER A 14 40.48 38.38 12.33
N ASP A 15 39.87 39.05 11.36
CA ASP A 15 39.93 40.51 11.21
C ASP A 15 38.94 41.24 12.14
N ILE A 16 38.06 40.49 12.82
CA ILE A 16 37.10 41.01 13.79
C ILE A 16 37.65 40.78 15.23
N PRO A 17 37.86 41.83 16.03
CA PRO A 17 38.34 41.71 17.41
C PRO A 17 37.44 40.80 18.26
N LEU A 18 38.03 40.06 19.21
CA LEU A 18 37.29 39.12 20.07
C LEU A 18 36.23 39.77 20.96
N HIS A 19 36.40 41.04 21.31
CA HIS A 19 35.47 41.81 22.14
C HIS A 19 34.40 42.55 21.32
N ASP A 20 34.48 42.49 19.99
CA ASP A 20 33.50 43.12 19.11
C ASP A 20 32.26 42.22 19.01
N ALA A 21 31.09 42.77 19.37
CA ALA A 21 29.81 42.07 19.31
C ALA A 21 29.45 41.58 17.89
N THR A 22 30.04 42.17 16.86
CA THR A 22 29.88 41.73 15.46
C THR A 22 30.41 40.31 15.26
N ARG A 23 31.42 39.88 16.02
CA ARG A 23 31.97 38.52 15.96
C ARG A 23 30.95 37.48 16.41
N ASP A 24 30.28 37.73 17.54
CA ASP A 24 29.26 36.84 18.08
C ASP A 24 28.03 36.76 17.16
N LEU A 25 27.63 37.90 16.57
CA LEU A 25 26.53 37.95 15.61
C LEU A 25 26.81 37.13 14.34
N VAL A 26 28.05 37.15 13.83
CA VAL A 26 28.45 36.35 12.67
C VAL A 26 28.41 34.85 12.99
N LEU A 27 28.94 34.45 14.15
CA LEU A 27 28.97 33.04 14.58
C LEU A 27 27.57 32.49 14.85
N LEU A 28 26.74 33.24 15.59
CA LEU A 28 25.33 32.89 15.82
C LEU A 28 24.57 32.78 14.50
N GLY A 29 24.83 33.69 13.56
CA GLY A 29 24.23 33.67 12.23
C GLY A 29 24.52 32.38 11.45
N GLU A 30 25.74 31.84 11.53
CA GLU A 30 26.05 30.53 10.93
C GLU A 30 25.42 29.37 11.69
N GLN A 31 25.47 29.38 13.03
CA GLN A 31 24.86 28.32 13.84
C GLN A 31 23.36 28.18 13.56
N PHE A 32 22.61 29.29 13.61
CA PHE A 32 21.18 29.27 13.29
C PHE A 32 20.93 28.81 11.85
N ARG A 33 21.84 29.11 10.92
CA ARG A 33 21.71 28.69 9.52
C ARG A 33 21.95 27.20 9.32
N GLU A 34 22.92 26.61 10.01
CA GLU A 34 23.14 25.17 10.03
C GLU A 34 21.97 24.43 10.68
N GLU A 35 21.50 24.93 11.83
CA GLU A 35 20.34 24.38 12.52
C GLU A 35 19.08 24.46 11.66
N TYR A 36 18.88 25.57 10.95
CA TYR A 36 17.78 25.70 9.99
C TYR A 36 17.90 24.71 8.82
N LYS A 37 19.10 24.50 8.28
CA LYS A 37 19.31 23.49 7.21
C LYS A 37 18.99 22.07 7.70
N LEU A 38 19.44 21.72 8.90
CA LEU A 38 19.19 20.41 9.51
C LEU A 38 17.70 20.18 9.77
N THR A 39 17.00 21.17 10.31
CA THR A 39 15.56 21.08 10.57
C THR A 39 14.76 20.96 9.27
N GLN A 40 15.12 21.73 8.23
CA GLN A 40 14.51 21.62 6.91
C GLN A 40 14.76 20.25 6.25
N GLU A 41 15.97 19.71 6.37
CA GLU A 41 16.28 18.37 5.85
C GLU A 41 15.50 17.28 6.58
N LEU A 42 15.39 17.37 7.92
CA LEU A 42 14.58 16.47 8.73
C LEU A 42 13.10 16.54 8.36
N GLU A 43 12.56 17.72 8.08
CA GLU A 43 11.17 17.89 7.64
C GLU A 43 10.93 17.17 6.31
N ILE A 44 11.81 17.39 5.31
CA ILE A 44 11.73 16.72 4.00
C ILE A 44 11.84 15.20 4.15
N LEU A 45 12.76 14.70 4.99
CA LEU A 45 12.92 13.27 5.23
C LEU A 45 11.69 12.68 5.93
N THR A 46 11.11 13.41 6.88
CA THR A 46 9.91 12.99 7.60
C THR A 46 8.71 12.92 6.66
N ASP A 47 8.51 13.90 5.80
CA ASP A 47 7.45 13.90 4.80
C ASP A 47 7.60 12.73 3.82
N ARG A 48 8.81 12.49 3.34
CA ARG A 48 9.10 11.33 2.48
C ARG A 48 8.81 10.02 3.20
N LEU A 49 9.26 9.89 4.45
CA LEU A 49 9.01 8.69 5.26
C LEU A 49 7.51 8.46 5.46
N GLN A 50 6.74 9.51 5.79
CA GLN A 50 5.29 9.41 5.92
C GLN A 50 4.62 8.96 4.61
N HIS A 51 5.07 9.50 3.47
CA HIS A 51 4.54 9.09 2.17
C HIS A 51 4.85 7.61 1.87
N THR A 52 6.08 7.17 2.12
CA THR A 52 6.48 5.76 1.96
C THR A 52 5.71 4.84 2.90
N LEU A 53 5.49 5.24 4.16
CA LEU A 53 4.70 4.47 5.12
C LEU A 53 3.25 4.30 4.66
N ARG A 54 2.61 5.36 4.13
CA ARG A 54 1.26 5.27 3.57
C ARG A 54 1.19 4.31 2.39
N ALA A 55 2.13 4.42 1.45
CA ALA A 55 2.20 3.51 0.30
C ALA A 55 2.40 2.05 0.75
N LEU A 56 3.25 1.82 1.75
CA LEU A 56 3.46 0.49 2.35
C LEU A 56 2.20 -0.05 3.01
N GLU A 57 1.46 0.78 3.75
CA GLU A 57 0.19 0.41 4.36
C GLU A 57 -0.86 0.03 3.31
N ASP A 58 -0.94 0.76 2.21
CA ASP A 58 -1.89 0.48 1.14
C ASP A 58 -1.57 -0.82 0.40
N GLU A 59 -0.29 -1.08 0.12
CA GLU A 59 0.13 -2.36 -0.47
C GLU A 59 -0.10 -3.54 0.49
N LYS A 60 0.13 -3.31 1.80
CA LYS A 60 -0.21 -4.29 2.84
C LYS A 60 -1.71 -4.58 2.89
N LYS A 61 -2.57 -3.55 2.84
CA LYS A 61 -4.03 -3.71 2.81
C LYS A 61 -4.49 -4.46 1.56
N LYS A 62 -3.89 -4.18 0.40
CA LYS A 62 -4.19 -4.86 -0.86
C LYS A 62 -3.82 -6.35 -0.77
N THR A 63 -2.66 -6.65 -0.21
CA THR A 63 -2.19 -8.02 0.02
C THR A 63 -3.08 -8.78 1.01
N ASP A 64 -3.42 -8.15 2.14
CA ASP A 64 -4.36 -8.71 3.12
C ASP A 64 -5.72 -8.98 2.45
N ARG A 65 -6.27 -8.01 1.71
CA ARG A 65 -7.56 -8.16 1.00
C ARG A 65 -7.55 -9.37 0.06
N LEU A 66 -6.46 -9.58 -0.69
CA LEU A 66 -6.34 -10.73 -1.58
C LEU A 66 -6.33 -12.05 -0.78
N LEU A 67 -5.56 -12.12 0.30
CA LEU A 67 -5.50 -13.30 1.17
C LEU A 67 -6.88 -13.69 1.73
N TYR A 68 -7.66 -12.71 2.20
CA TYR A 68 -9.00 -12.94 2.74
C TYR A 68 -10.10 -13.09 1.67
N SER A 69 -9.82 -12.77 0.41
CA SER A 69 -10.82 -12.85 -0.66
C SER A 69 -11.02 -14.26 -1.22
N VAL A 70 -9.99 -15.11 -1.11
CA VAL A 70 -9.98 -16.45 -1.73
C VAL A 70 -9.92 -17.59 -0.72
N LEU A 71 -9.70 -17.31 0.57
CA LEU A 71 -9.59 -18.33 1.62
C LEU A 71 -10.64 -18.10 2.71
N PRO A 72 -11.09 -19.15 3.41
CA PRO A 72 -11.92 -18.98 4.60
C PRO A 72 -11.19 -18.10 5.63
N PRO A 73 -11.88 -17.21 6.37
CA PRO A 73 -11.24 -16.30 7.31
C PRO A 73 -10.34 -16.98 8.35
N SER A 74 -10.71 -18.19 8.79
CA SER A 74 -9.92 -18.99 9.72
C SER A 74 -8.58 -19.41 9.12
N VAL A 75 -8.56 -19.88 7.88
CA VAL A 75 -7.35 -20.30 7.16
C VAL A 75 -6.48 -19.10 6.82
N ALA A 76 -7.08 -18.00 6.35
CA ALA A 76 -6.37 -16.76 6.03
C ALA A 76 -5.65 -16.18 7.26
N ASN A 77 -6.31 -16.19 8.44
CA ASN A 77 -5.70 -15.74 9.69
C ASN A 77 -4.47 -16.57 10.09
N GLU A 78 -4.55 -17.90 9.98
CA GLU A 78 -3.41 -18.77 10.26
C GLU A 78 -2.22 -18.48 9.33
N LEU A 79 -2.48 -18.38 8.03
CA LEU A 79 -1.44 -18.10 7.03
C LEU A 79 -0.83 -16.70 7.19
N ARG A 80 -1.63 -15.70 7.58
CA ARG A 80 -1.16 -14.34 7.87
C ARG A 80 -0.14 -14.32 9.01
N HIS A 81 -0.32 -15.18 10.01
CA HIS A 81 0.62 -15.37 11.12
C HIS A 81 1.75 -16.36 10.80
N LYS A 82 1.89 -16.78 9.53
CA LYS A 82 2.86 -17.78 9.07
C LYS A 82 2.73 -19.13 9.81
N ARG A 83 1.53 -19.45 10.28
CA ARG A 83 1.25 -20.73 10.94
C ARG A 83 0.80 -21.76 9.89
N PRO A 84 1.30 -23.01 9.96
CA PRO A 84 0.91 -24.04 9.02
C PRO A 84 -0.56 -24.44 9.22
N VAL A 85 -1.28 -24.66 8.12
CA VAL A 85 -2.67 -25.14 8.14
C VAL A 85 -2.69 -26.61 7.72
N PRO A 86 -2.81 -27.56 8.66
CA PRO A 86 -2.87 -28.98 8.31
C PRO A 86 -4.19 -29.31 7.62
N ALA A 87 -4.17 -30.36 6.79
CA ALA A 87 -5.38 -30.91 6.20
C ALA A 87 -6.36 -31.37 7.29
N LYS A 88 -7.64 -31.08 7.09
CA LYS A 88 -8.72 -31.46 8.01
C LYS A 88 -9.80 -32.23 7.26
N ARG A 89 -10.26 -33.32 7.87
CA ARG A 89 -11.46 -34.03 7.43
C ARG A 89 -12.66 -33.42 8.12
N TYR A 90 -13.74 -33.22 7.36
CA TYR A 90 -15.02 -32.76 7.84
C TYR A 90 -16.07 -33.79 7.44
N ASP A 91 -16.83 -34.33 8.40
CA ASP A 91 -17.74 -35.46 8.12
C ASP A 91 -19.11 -35.00 7.60
N ASN A 92 -19.65 -33.88 8.10
CA ASN A 92 -20.96 -33.36 7.70
C ASN A 92 -20.82 -32.11 6.83
N VAL A 93 -20.59 -32.30 5.53
CA VAL A 93 -20.42 -31.20 4.55
C VAL A 93 -21.46 -31.32 3.44
N THR A 94 -22.07 -30.19 3.08
CA THR A 94 -22.95 -30.08 1.91
C THR A 94 -22.23 -29.32 0.81
N ILE A 95 -22.29 -29.84 -0.43
CA ILE A 95 -21.62 -29.25 -1.59
C ILE A 95 -22.67 -28.89 -2.64
N LEU A 96 -22.56 -27.70 -3.23
CA LEU A 96 -23.39 -27.24 -4.34
C LEU A 96 -22.54 -27.07 -5.59
N PHE A 97 -22.98 -27.67 -6.69
CA PHE A 97 -22.43 -27.43 -8.03
C PHE A 97 -23.46 -26.68 -8.88
N SER A 98 -22.98 -25.69 -9.63
CA SER A 98 -23.79 -24.94 -10.58
C SER A 98 -23.03 -24.78 -11.89
N GLY A 99 -23.70 -25.11 -13.00
CA GLY A 99 -23.16 -24.96 -14.36
C GLY A 99 -24.12 -24.18 -15.25
N ILE A 100 -23.60 -23.64 -16.35
CA ILE A 100 -24.40 -22.94 -17.35
C ILE A 100 -24.79 -23.92 -18.44
N VAL A 101 -26.09 -24.14 -18.62
CA VAL A 101 -26.63 -25.02 -19.67
C VAL A 101 -26.25 -24.48 -21.05
N GLY A 102 -25.71 -25.34 -21.92
CA GLY A 102 -25.34 -24.96 -23.28
C GLY A 102 -24.10 -24.07 -23.39
N PHE A 103 -23.35 -23.86 -22.31
CA PHE A 103 -22.18 -22.97 -22.29
C PHE A 103 -21.13 -23.34 -23.35
N ASN A 104 -20.85 -24.63 -23.54
CA ASN A 104 -19.88 -25.08 -24.55
C ASN A 104 -20.28 -24.66 -25.97
N ALA A 105 -21.55 -24.82 -26.33
CA ALA A 105 -22.07 -24.42 -27.64
C ALA A 105 -22.05 -22.89 -27.80
N PHE A 106 -22.38 -22.15 -26.74
CA PHE A 106 -22.30 -20.70 -26.70
C PHE A 106 -20.86 -20.21 -26.94
N CYS A 107 -19.87 -20.82 -26.26
CA CYS A 107 -18.46 -20.50 -26.47
C CYS A 107 -18.01 -20.79 -27.91
N SER A 108 -18.34 -21.95 -28.46
CA SER A 108 -18.00 -22.31 -29.84
C SER A 108 -18.60 -21.35 -30.87
N LYS A 109 -19.81 -20.83 -30.61
CA LYS A 109 -20.47 -19.84 -31.48
C LYS A 109 -19.81 -18.45 -31.43
N HIS A 110 -19.09 -18.15 -30.35
CA HIS A 110 -18.51 -16.84 -30.07
C HIS A 110 -16.96 -16.89 -30.02
N ALA A 111 -16.34 -17.61 -30.96
CA ALA A 111 -14.89 -17.81 -31.03
C ALA A 111 -14.06 -16.58 -31.47
N SER A 112 -14.70 -15.49 -31.93
CA SER A 112 -14.00 -14.25 -32.28
C SER A 112 -13.55 -13.48 -31.03
N ALA A 113 -12.59 -12.56 -31.18
CA ALA A 113 -12.12 -11.72 -30.06
C ALA A 113 -13.27 -10.90 -29.43
N GLU A 114 -14.20 -10.38 -30.24
CA GLU A 114 -15.39 -9.68 -29.75
C GLU A 114 -16.38 -10.63 -29.04
N GLY A 115 -16.50 -11.87 -29.53
CA GLY A 115 -17.31 -12.92 -28.90
C GLY A 115 -16.75 -13.35 -27.54
N ALA A 116 -15.44 -13.45 -27.40
CA ALA A 116 -14.77 -13.77 -26.15
C ALA A 116 -15.08 -12.75 -25.05
N ILE A 117 -15.10 -11.46 -25.39
CA ILE A 117 -15.48 -10.40 -24.43
C ILE A 117 -16.93 -10.57 -23.94
N LYS A 118 -17.85 -10.97 -24.83
CA LYS A 118 -19.25 -11.25 -24.45
C LYS A 118 -19.35 -12.42 -23.47
N ILE A 119 -18.54 -13.46 -23.65
CA ILE A 119 -18.47 -14.60 -22.72
C ILE A 119 -17.95 -14.15 -21.36
N VAL A 120 -16.87 -13.35 -21.33
CA VAL A 120 -16.29 -12.83 -20.07
C VAL A 120 -17.30 -11.98 -19.32
N ASN A 121 -18.02 -11.08 -20.00
CA ASN A 121 -19.03 -10.24 -19.36
C ASN A 121 -20.18 -11.08 -18.76
N LEU A 122 -20.66 -12.09 -19.49
CA LEU A 122 -21.67 -13.02 -18.97
C LEU A 122 -21.20 -13.71 -17.67
N LEU A 123 -19.97 -14.23 -17.66
CA LEU A 123 -19.41 -14.90 -16.49
C LEU A 123 -19.24 -13.93 -15.32
N ASN A 124 -18.76 -12.72 -15.57
CA ASN A 124 -18.61 -11.69 -14.55
C ASN A 124 -19.97 -11.34 -13.92
N ASP A 125 -21.01 -11.16 -14.72
CA ASP A 125 -22.35 -10.85 -14.22
C ASP A 125 -22.92 -11.98 -13.35
N VAL A 126 -22.77 -13.23 -13.79
CA VAL A 126 -23.24 -14.40 -13.04
C VAL A 126 -22.47 -14.56 -11.73
N TYR A 127 -21.14 -14.53 -11.77
CA TYR A 127 -20.32 -14.74 -10.57
C TYR A 127 -20.38 -13.57 -9.59
N THR A 128 -20.53 -12.33 -10.07
CA THR A 128 -20.75 -11.17 -9.19
C THR A 128 -22.06 -11.32 -8.42
N ARG A 129 -23.14 -11.80 -9.07
CA ARG A 129 -24.41 -12.07 -8.37
C ARG A 129 -24.26 -13.20 -7.35
N PHE A 130 -23.52 -14.26 -7.69
CA PHE A 130 -23.23 -15.32 -6.72
C PHE A 130 -22.41 -14.79 -5.54
N ASP A 131 -21.38 -13.97 -5.78
CA ASP A 131 -20.57 -13.37 -4.72
C ASP A 131 -21.41 -12.53 -3.75
N ILE A 132 -22.41 -11.78 -4.28
CA ILE A 132 -23.34 -11.01 -3.46
C ILE A 132 -24.22 -11.91 -2.59
N LEU A 133 -24.62 -13.09 -3.09
CA LEU A 133 -25.44 -14.06 -2.36
C LEU A 133 -24.64 -14.87 -1.33
N THR A 134 -23.37 -15.15 -1.63
CA THR A 134 -22.45 -15.90 -0.77
C THR A 134 -21.54 -15.01 0.07
N ASP A 135 -21.78 -13.70 0.10
CA ASP A 135 -20.98 -12.77 0.89
C ASP A 135 -21.07 -13.16 2.37
N SER A 136 -19.91 -13.40 2.99
CA SER A 136 -19.76 -13.72 4.41
C SER A 136 -20.48 -12.74 5.35
N ARG A 137 -20.66 -11.47 4.97
CA ARG A 137 -21.41 -10.48 5.78
C ARG A 137 -22.92 -10.71 5.75
N LYS A 138 -23.44 -11.30 4.67
CA LYS A 138 -24.87 -11.58 4.49
C LYS A 138 -25.21 -13.02 4.84
N ASN A 139 -24.34 -13.97 4.50
CA ASN A 139 -24.53 -15.39 4.75
C ASN A 139 -23.23 -16.00 5.30
N PRO A 140 -23.09 -16.09 6.64
CA PRO A 140 -21.87 -16.59 7.27
C PRO A 140 -21.72 -18.12 7.20
N TYR A 141 -22.74 -18.84 6.71
CA TYR A 141 -22.78 -20.31 6.73
C TYR A 141 -22.38 -20.96 5.39
N VAL A 142 -22.23 -20.15 4.34
CA VAL A 142 -21.81 -20.61 3.02
C VAL A 142 -20.43 -20.07 2.70
N TYR A 143 -19.64 -20.85 1.97
CA TYR A 143 -18.35 -20.43 1.49
C TYR A 143 -18.24 -20.80 0.01
N LYS A 144 -18.05 -19.78 -0.83
CA LYS A 144 -17.74 -19.98 -2.24
C LYS A 144 -16.27 -20.34 -2.35
N VAL A 145 -16.01 -21.55 -2.87
CA VAL A 145 -14.69 -22.06 -3.21
C VAL A 145 -14.24 -21.49 -4.54
#